data_AF-A0A7V6B751-F1
#
_entry.id   AF-A0A7V6B751-F1
#
_cell.length_a   1.000
_cell.length_b   1.000
_cell.length_c   1.000
_cell.angle_alpha   90.00
_cell.angle_beta   90.00
_cell.angle_gamma   90.00
#
_symmetry.space_group_name_H-M   'P 1'
#
loop_
_entity.id
_entity.type
_entity.pdbx_description
1 polymer ?
#
loop_
_entity_poly.entity_id
_entity_poly.type
_entity_poly.pdbx_seq_one_letter_code
_entity_poly.pdbx_strand_id
1 'polypeptide(L)'
;MIGRAIVPFLGLVPKGVVRSIAKRYVAGETLESALSVVQRLNQSQMWATLDVLGENTRFDEEADETLKAYMECLEAISKLGLKSNISIKLTHFGLRVDQEKTRNRVLSLVEKAHELNNFVRIDMEDSSVTQLTLDIYRYVRERFANVGCVLQAYLKRTVEDAKILASEGANVRICKGIYNEPKEIAYKKRDEIRNKYLEVAEVLLEGADTHVAFATHDLYLIERCVEIVKKKQISSDRFEFQALLGVPVEETLKRLVQDGCKVRVYVPFGKEWYPYSVRRLKENPRIASYVIKHLFGFGV
;
A
#
# COMPACT_ATOMS: atom_id res chain seq x y z
N MET A 1 13.31 -14.06 19.26
CA MET A 1 14.75 -13.71 19.16
C MET A 1 15.41 -14.25 17.90
N ILE A 2 15.05 -15.45 17.40
CA ILE A 2 15.67 -16.09 16.21
C ILE A 2 15.55 -15.25 14.91
N GLY A 3 14.40 -14.63 14.65
CA GLY A 3 14.16 -13.90 13.38
C GLY A 3 15.03 -12.65 13.14
N ARG A 4 15.55 -12.02 14.20
CA ARG A 4 16.41 -10.82 14.08
C ARG A 4 17.87 -11.16 13.76
N ALA A 5 18.32 -12.37 14.12
CA ALA A 5 19.69 -12.84 13.90
C ALA A 5 19.97 -13.25 12.44
N ILE A 6 18.92 -13.43 11.63
CA ILE A 6 19.01 -13.97 10.25
C ILE A 6 19.04 -12.85 9.20
N VAL A 7 18.61 -11.64 9.58
CA VAL A 7 18.59 -10.46 8.69
C VAL A 7 19.92 -10.19 7.97
N PRO A 8 21.10 -10.34 8.62
CA PRO A 8 22.41 -10.19 7.95
C PRO A 8 22.70 -11.28 6.91
N PHE A 9 22.13 -12.48 7.08
CA PHE A 9 22.37 -13.64 6.22
C PHE A 9 21.41 -13.73 5.03
N LEU A 10 20.39 -12.87 4.94
CA LEU A 10 19.46 -12.82 3.81
C LEU A 10 20.14 -12.53 2.47
N GLY A 11 21.26 -11.79 2.48
CA GLY A 11 22.09 -11.55 1.28
C GLY A 11 22.85 -12.79 0.77
N LEU A 12 22.94 -13.84 1.59
CA LEU A 12 23.60 -15.12 1.26
C LEU A 12 22.58 -16.19 0.84
N VAL A 13 21.28 -15.89 0.89
CA VAL A 13 20.23 -16.84 0.49
C VAL A 13 20.18 -16.92 -1.04
N PRO A 14 20.27 -18.12 -1.64
CA PRO A 14 20.23 -18.28 -3.09
C PRO A 14 18.98 -17.63 -3.70
N LYS A 15 19.13 -16.95 -4.85
CA LYS A 15 18.03 -16.24 -5.53
C LYS A 15 16.80 -17.12 -5.76
N GLY A 16 16.98 -18.42 -6.01
CA GLY A 16 15.87 -19.38 -6.18
C GLY A 16 15.02 -19.58 -4.92
N VAL A 17 15.64 -19.59 -3.74
CA VAL A 17 14.94 -19.71 -2.45
C VAL A 17 14.19 -18.41 -2.14
N VAL A 18 14.82 -17.26 -2.36
CA VAL A 18 14.15 -15.95 -2.22
C VAL A 18 12.98 -15.85 -3.21
N ARG A 19 13.13 -16.34 -4.45
CA ARG A 19 12.05 -16.37 -5.45
C ARG A 19 10.87 -17.23 -5.02
N SER A 20 11.13 -18.41 -4.45
CA SER A 20 10.06 -19.31 -3.95
C SER A 20 9.22 -18.64 -2.86
N ILE A 21 9.87 -17.89 -1.97
CA ILE A 21 9.20 -17.17 -0.89
C ILE A 21 8.53 -15.89 -1.41
N ALA A 22 9.17 -15.18 -2.34
CA ALA A 22 8.65 -13.99 -2.99
C ALA A 22 7.35 -14.24 -3.75
N LYS A 23 7.17 -15.41 -4.37
CA LYS A 23 5.93 -15.82 -5.07
C LYS A 23 4.68 -15.69 -4.20
N ARG A 24 4.83 -15.76 -2.87
CA ARG A 24 3.72 -15.56 -1.95
C ARG A 24 3.29 -14.09 -1.85
N TYR A 25 4.24 -13.17 -1.99
CA TYR A 25 4.06 -11.73 -1.72
C TYR A 25 4.02 -10.87 -2.98
N VAL A 26 4.45 -11.39 -4.12
CA VAL A 26 4.53 -10.71 -5.42
C VAL A 26 3.77 -11.54 -6.44
N ALA A 27 2.93 -10.88 -7.24
CA ALA A 27 2.05 -11.56 -8.19
C ALA A 27 2.77 -12.12 -9.43
N GLY A 28 4.03 -11.74 -9.62
CA GLY A 28 4.87 -12.14 -10.74
C GLY A 28 5.67 -10.94 -11.26
N GLU A 29 6.38 -11.17 -12.36
CA GLU A 29 7.21 -10.15 -13.01
C GLU A 29 6.45 -9.38 -14.11
N THR A 30 5.31 -9.90 -14.55
CA THR A 30 4.54 -9.35 -15.69
C THR A 30 3.14 -8.88 -15.27
N LEU A 31 2.55 -7.98 -16.06
CA LEU A 31 1.20 -7.50 -15.85
C LEU A 31 0.17 -8.63 -15.94
N GLU A 32 0.33 -9.58 -16.86
CA GLU A 32 -0.58 -10.72 -17.02
C GLU A 32 -0.63 -11.60 -15.75
N SER A 33 0.53 -11.77 -15.10
CA SER A 33 0.64 -12.51 -13.84
C SER A 33 -0.10 -11.78 -12.72
N ALA A 34 0.03 -10.45 -12.66
CA ALA A 34 -0.70 -9.60 -11.74
C ALA A 34 -2.21 -9.64 -11.96
N LEU A 35 -2.68 -9.50 -13.21
CA LEU A 35 -4.10 -9.56 -13.57
C LEU A 35 -4.71 -10.92 -13.21
N SER A 36 -3.98 -12.01 -13.40
CA SER A 36 -4.41 -13.36 -12.99
C SER A 36 -4.61 -13.48 -11.48
N VAL A 37 -3.77 -12.83 -10.67
CA VAL A 37 -3.96 -12.74 -9.21
C VAL A 37 -5.19 -11.90 -8.87
N VAL A 38 -5.36 -10.74 -9.52
CA VAL A 38 -6.53 -9.86 -9.32
C VAL A 38 -7.83 -10.59 -9.64
N GLN A 39 -7.90 -11.36 -10.72
CA GLN A 39 -9.08 -12.14 -11.08
C GLN A 39 -9.47 -13.13 -9.98
N ARG A 40 -8.51 -13.87 -9.41
CA ARG A 40 -8.77 -14.80 -8.29
C ARG A 40 -9.25 -14.09 -7.03
N LEU A 41 -8.69 -12.91 -6.74
CA LEU A 41 -9.14 -12.07 -5.62
C LEU A 41 -10.58 -11.59 -5.83
N ASN A 42 -10.91 -11.12 -7.04
CA ASN A 42 -12.26 -10.68 -7.39
C ASN A 42 -13.29 -11.82 -7.33
N GLN A 43 -12.93 -13.03 -7.75
CA GLN A 43 -13.76 -14.23 -7.57
C GLN A 43 -14.06 -14.50 -6.09
N SER A 44 -13.12 -14.17 -5.20
CA SER A 44 -13.27 -14.25 -3.74
C SER A 44 -13.89 -12.98 -3.13
N GLN A 45 -14.55 -12.15 -3.93
CA GLN A 45 -15.20 -10.89 -3.51
C GLN A 45 -14.26 -9.82 -2.92
N MET A 46 -12.94 -9.97 -3.11
CA MET A 46 -11.94 -9.00 -2.69
C MET A 46 -11.53 -8.10 -3.86
N TRP A 47 -11.34 -6.82 -3.58
CA TRP A 47 -10.80 -5.86 -4.53
C TRP A 47 -9.26 -5.93 -4.52
N ALA A 48 -8.62 -5.32 -5.51
CA ALA A 48 -7.17 -5.20 -5.55
C ALA A 48 -6.69 -3.75 -5.71
N THR A 49 -5.41 -3.54 -5.44
CA THR A 49 -4.64 -2.40 -5.95
C THR A 49 -3.34 -2.94 -6.54
N LEU A 50 -3.04 -2.60 -7.78
CA LEU A 50 -1.79 -2.98 -8.45
C LEU A 50 -0.69 -1.96 -8.08
N ASP A 51 0.49 -2.47 -7.77
CA ASP A 51 1.72 -1.69 -7.56
C ASP A 51 2.80 -2.23 -8.48
N VAL A 52 3.24 -1.40 -9.43
CA VAL A 52 4.41 -1.69 -10.28
C VAL A 52 5.64 -1.45 -9.42
N LEU A 53 6.38 -2.52 -9.15
CA LEU A 53 7.56 -2.48 -8.30
C LEU A 53 8.67 -1.65 -8.94
N GLY A 54 9.04 -0.58 -8.22
CA GLY A 54 10.13 0.33 -8.50
C GLY A 54 9.99 1.58 -7.61
N GLU A 55 11.09 2.28 -7.37
CA GLU A 55 11.17 3.51 -6.57
C GLU A 55 12.49 4.23 -6.86
N ASN A 56 12.55 5.53 -6.55
CA ASN A 56 13.77 6.35 -6.67
C ASN A 56 14.39 6.36 -8.08
N THR A 57 13.55 6.59 -9.07
CA THR A 57 13.95 6.88 -10.46
C THR A 57 15.01 7.98 -10.51
N ARG A 58 16.05 7.78 -11.32
CA ARG A 58 17.18 8.72 -11.43
C ARG A 58 17.16 9.54 -12.71
N PHE A 59 16.46 9.05 -13.73
CA PHE A 59 16.39 9.66 -15.05
C PHE A 59 14.94 9.89 -15.46
N ASP A 60 14.66 10.94 -16.23
CA ASP A 60 13.29 11.27 -16.63
C ASP A 60 12.68 10.17 -17.52
N GLU A 61 13.51 9.50 -18.32
CA GLU A 61 13.12 8.42 -19.21
C GLU A 61 12.56 7.22 -18.43
N GLU A 62 13.16 6.87 -17.30
CA GLU A 62 12.66 5.82 -16.39
C GLU A 62 11.29 6.21 -15.79
N ALA A 63 11.06 7.50 -15.54
CA ALA A 63 9.78 7.99 -15.03
C ALA A 63 8.68 7.95 -16.12
N ASP A 64 9.05 8.17 -17.38
CA ASP A 64 8.13 8.04 -18.52
C ASP A 64 7.78 6.57 -18.79
N GLU A 65 8.73 5.64 -18.65
CA GLU A 65 8.47 4.20 -18.69
C GLU A 65 7.53 3.77 -17.56
N THR A 66 7.72 4.33 -16.36
CA THR A 66 6.86 4.11 -15.20
C THR A 66 5.43 4.57 -15.47
N LEU A 67 5.26 5.79 -16.00
CA LEU A 67 3.95 6.32 -16.39
C LEU A 67 3.27 5.36 -17.38
N LYS A 68 3.99 4.94 -18.43
CA LYS A 68 3.48 4.01 -19.43
C LYS A 68 3.02 2.69 -18.81
N ALA A 69 3.81 2.09 -17.91
CA ALA A 69 3.45 0.85 -17.24
C ALA A 69 2.14 0.99 -16.42
N TYR A 70 1.93 2.12 -15.74
CA TYR A 70 0.68 2.37 -15.01
C TYR A 70 -0.51 2.67 -15.93
N MET A 71 -0.30 3.32 -17.08
CA MET A 71 -1.34 3.48 -18.10
C MET A 71 -1.82 2.11 -18.63
N GLU A 72 -0.88 1.20 -18.93
CA GLU A 72 -1.18 -0.17 -19.36
C GLU A 72 -1.97 -0.94 -18.29
N CYS A 73 -1.64 -0.74 -17.00
CA CYS A 73 -2.41 -1.32 -15.89
C CYS A 73 -3.86 -0.84 -15.89
N LEU A 74 -4.09 0.47 -16.02
CA LEU A 74 -5.45 1.04 -16.01
C LEU A 74 -6.29 0.52 -17.18
N GLU A 75 -5.71 0.48 -18.38
CA GLU A 75 -6.37 -0.04 -19.58
C GLU A 75 -6.71 -1.54 -19.44
N ALA A 76 -5.78 -2.34 -18.93
CA ALA A 76 -6.01 -3.76 -18.73
C ALA A 76 -7.07 -4.04 -17.65
N ILE A 77 -7.05 -3.29 -16.54
CA ILE A 77 -8.09 -3.38 -15.50
C ILE A 77 -9.47 -3.08 -16.10
N SER A 78 -9.57 -1.99 -16.87
CA SER A 78 -10.83 -1.55 -17.49
C SER A 78 -11.32 -2.57 -18.52
N LYS A 79 -10.46 -2.99 -19.45
CA LYS A 79 -10.77 -3.97 -20.50
C LYS A 79 -11.28 -5.30 -19.94
N LEU A 80 -10.73 -5.74 -18.81
CA LEU A 80 -11.11 -7.00 -18.17
C LEU A 80 -12.23 -6.84 -17.12
N GLY A 81 -12.71 -5.62 -16.87
CA GLY A 81 -13.76 -5.34 -15.89
C GLY A 81 -13.36 -5.68 -14.44
N LEU A 82 -12.06 -5.63 -14.11
CA LEU A 82 -11.56 -6.06 -12.81
C LEU A 82 -11.87 -5.03 -11.72
N LYS A 83 -12.20 -5.52 -10.51
CA LYS A 83 -12.33 -4.69 -9.30
C LYS A 83 -10.94 -4.40 -8.73
N SER A 84 -10.20 -3.54 -9.41
CA SER A 84 -8.86 -3.11 -9.02
C SER A 84 -8.66 -1.63 -9.29
N ASN A 85 -7.75 -1.02 -8.52
CA ASN A 85 -7.18 0.28 -8.82
C ASN A 85 -5.65 0.19 -8.87
N ILE A 86 -4.94 1.32 -8.91
CA ILE A 86 -3.48 1.36 -8.86
C ILE A 86 -2.98 2.14 -7.63
N SER A 87 -1.82 1.76 -7.12
CA SER A 87 -1.05 2.52 -6.12
C SER A 87 0.29 2.92 -6.73
N ILE A 88 0.65 4.20 -6.67
CA ILE A 88 1.86 4.76 -7.28
C ILE A 88 2.77 5.38 -6.22
N LYS A 89 4.08 5.43 -6.48
CA LYS A 89 5.08 6.11 -5.64
C LYS A 89 5.65 7.28 -6.42
N LEU A 90 5.64 8.49 -5.85
CA LEU A 90 6.04 9.68 -6.59
C LEU A 90 7.53 9.68 -6.93
N THR A 91 8.39 9.04 -6.12
CA THR A 91 9.82 8.92 -6.48
C THR A 91 10.03 8.02 -7.71
N HIS A 92 9.12 7.09 -7.99
CA HIS A 92 9.15 6.29 -9.23
C HIS A 92 8.76 7.14 -10.46
N PHE A 93 7.99 8.21 -10.24
CA PHE A 93 7.62 9.22 -11.24
C PHE A 93 8.63 10.37 -11.34
N GLY A 94 9.78 10.27 -10.64
CA GLY A 94 10.86 11.24 -10.74
C GLY A 94 10.78 12.39 -9.71
N LEU A 95 10.07 12.24 -8.58
CA LEU A 95 9.91 13.33 -7.60
C LEU A 95 11.24 13.96 -7.13
N ARG A 96 12.29 13.14 -7.03
CA ARG A 96 13.63 13.57 -6.62
C ARG A 96 14.47 14.17 -7.76
N VAL A 97 13.99 14.05 -9.00
CA VAL A 97 14.64 14.55 -10.22
C VAL A 97 14.01 15.89 -10.60
N ASP A 98 12.70 15.90 -10.84
CA ASP A 98 11.95 17.08 -11.28
C ASP A 98 10.51 17.02 -10.78
N GLN A 99 10.17 17.93 -9.85
CA GLN A 99 8.86 17.95 -9.20
C GLN A 99 7.74 18.39 -10.16
N GLU A 100 8.03 19.29 -11.09
CA GLU A 100 7.04 19.79 -12.04
C GLU A 100 6.68 18.71 -13.06
N LYS A 101 7.69 18.04 -13.62
CA LYS A 101 7.46 16.89 -14.50
C LYS A 101 6.73 15.76 -13.78
N THR A 102 7.12 15.46 -12.53
CA THR A 102 6.41 14.47 -11.70
C THR A 102 4.93 14.82 -11.56
N ARG A 103 4.62 16.07 -11.20
CA ARG A 103 3.23 16.57 -11.08
C ARG A 103 2.45 16.40 -12.38
N ASN A 104 3.06 16.73 -13.52
CA ASN A 104 2.41 16.60 -14.83
C ASN A 104 2.14 15.14 -15.19
N ARG A 105 3.12 14.23 -14.98
CA ARG A 105 2.92 12.78 -15.20
C ARG A 105 1.79 12.21 -14.33
N VAL A 106 1.75 12.58 -13.04
CA VAL A 106 0.69 12.14 -12.12
C VAL A 106 -0.67 12.69 -12.55
N LEU A 107 -0.75 13.95 -12.97
CA LEU A 107 -1.99 14.55 -13.46
C LEU A 107 -2.51 13.79 -14.68
N SER A 108 -1.67 13.53 -15.67
CA SER A 108 -2.05 12.75 -16.86
C SER A 108 -2.50 11.33 -16.51
N LEU A 109 -1.83 10.67 -15.55
CA LEU A 109 -2.24 9.34 -15.10
C LEU A 109 -3.61 9.34 -14.41
N VAL A 110 -3.88 10.35 -13.57
CA VAL A 110 -5.17 10.48 -12.88
C VAL A 110 -6.30 10.84 -13.84
N GLU A 111 -6.02 11.67 -14.85
CA GLU A 111 -6.94 11.96 -15.95
C GLU A 111 -7.30 10.67 -16.72
N LYS A 112 -6.31 9.87 -17.12
CA LYS A 112 -6.57 8.56 -17.74
C LYS A 112 -7.38 7.63 -16.83
N ALA A 113 -7.08 7.61 -15.53
CA ALA A 113 -7.87 6.83 -14.59
C ALA A 113 -9.31 7.33 -14.51
N HIS A 114 -9.54 8.65 -14.61
CA HIS A 114 -10.86 9.26 -14.62
C HIS A 114 -11.67 8.81 -15.84
N GLU A 115 -11.09 8.89 -17.04
CA GLU A 115 -11.70 8.41 -18.29
C GLU A 115 -12.13 6.94 -18.20
N LEU A 116 -11.35 6.12 -17.49
CA LEU A 116 -11.59 4.69 -17.31
C LEU A 116 -12.43 4.35 -16.07
N ASN A 117 -13.01 5.34 -15.39
CA ASN A 117 -13.78 5.18 -14.14
C ASN A 117 -13.00 4.40 -13.05
N ASN A 118 -11.70 4.70 -12.93
CA ASN A 118 -10.78 4.06 -12.01
C ASN A 118 -10.13 5.08 -11.06
N PHE A 119 -9.39 4.59 -10.08
CA PHE A 119 -8.84 5.34 -8.98
C PHE A 119 -7.32 5.23 -8.91
N VAL A 120 -6.65 6.29 -8.46
CA VAL A 120 -5.20 6.29 -8.21
C VAL A 120 -4.93 6.57 -6.73
N ARG A 121 -4.19 5.68 -6.08
CA ARG A 121 -3.63 5.93 -4.75
C ARG A 121 -2.18 6.42 -4.89
N ILE A 122 -1.87 7.57 -4.32
CA ILE A 122 -0.50 8.04 -4.14
C ILE A 122 0.03 7.48 -2.81
N ASP A 123 0.94 6.53 -2.88
CA ASP A 123 1.63 5.95 -1.73
C ASP A 123 2.56 6.96 -1.06
N MET A 124 2.71 6.82 0.26
CA MET A 124 3.59 7.66 1.05
C MET A 124 4.93 6.98 1.29
N GLU A 125 5.99 7.71 0.99
CA GLU A 125 7.37 7.24 1.06
C GLU A 125 8.05 7.74 2.34
N ASP A 126 9.37 7.92 2.37
CA ASP A 126 10.08 8.39 3.56
C ASP A 126 9.77 9.87 3.88
N SER A 127 10.13 10.29 5.08
CA SER A 127 9.78 11.61 5.62
C SER A 127 10.29 12.79 4.80
N SER A 128 11.36 12.61 4.01
CA SER A 128 11.94 13.69 3.20
C SER A 128 11.04 14.15 2.06
N VAL A 129 10.06 13.32 1.65
CA VAL A 129 9.14 13.64 0.55
C VAL A 129 7.69 13.77 0.99
N THR A 130 7.37 13.57 2.28
CA THR A 130 5.97 13.59 2.77
C THR A 130 5.22 14.86 2.40
N GLN A 131 5.83 16.03 2.62
CA GLN A 131 5.17 17.30 2.30
C GLN A 131 4.93 17.45 0.80
N LEU A 132 5.96 17.20 -0.02
CA LEU A 132 5.87 17.27 -1.48
C LEU A 132 4.80 16.33 -2.04
N THR A 133 4.68 15.13 -1.46
CA THR A 133 3.64 14.16 -1.83
C THR A 133 2.24 14.67 -1.52
N LEU A 134 2.03 15.28 -0.34
CA LEU A 134 0.74 15.87 0.02
C LEU A 134 0.40 17.08 -0.85
N ASP A 135 1.40 17.90 -1.21
CA ASP A 135 1.20 19.07 -2.07
C ASP A 135 0.80 18.67 -3.50
N ILE A 136 1.49 17.68 -4.09
CA ILE A 136 1.13 17.13 -5.41
C ILE A 136 -0.25 16.46 -5.35
N TYR A 137 -0.55 15.71 -4.29
CA TYR A 137 -1.87 15.12 -4.09
C TYR A 137 -2.99 16.18 -4.12
N ARG A 138 -2.86 17.25 -3.33
CA ARG A 138 -3.87 18.33 -3.29
C ARG A 138 -4.02 19.00 -4.64
N TYR A 139 -2.91 19.33 -5.30
CA TYR A 139 -2.92 19.93 -6.64
C TYR A 139 -3.71 19.08 -7.66
N VAL A 140 -3.52 17.76 -7.65
CA VAL A 140 -4.23 16.86 -8.57
C VAL A 140 -5.70 16.71 -8.15
N ARG A 141 -5.98 16.64 -6.84
CA ARG A 141 -7.34 16.49 -6.30
C ARG A 141 -8.25 17.67 -6.65
N GLU A 142 -7.72 18.89 -6.71
CA GLU A 142 -8.48 20.07 -7.16
C GLU A 142 -9.11 19.89 -8.55
N ARG A 143 -8.55 19.00 -9.38
CA ARG A 143 -9.00 18.74 -10.75
C ARG A 143 -9.78 17.42 -10.85
N PHE A 144 -9.40 16.42 -10.07
CA PHE A 144 -9.96 15.06 -10.16
C PHE A 144 -10.21 14.46 -8.77
N ALA A 145 -11.44 13.99 -8.51
CA ALA A 145 -11.79 13.37 -7.24
C ALA A 145 -11.33 11.90 -7.10
N ASN A 146 -10.98 11.23 -8.20
CA ASN A 146 -10.59 9.81 -8.24
C ASN A 146 -9.11 9.58 -7.86
N VAL A 147 -8.61 10.36 -6.90
CA VAL A 147 -7.26 10.25 -6.35
C VAL A 147 -7.30 10.25 -4.82
N GLY A 148 -6.42 9.49 -4.19
CA GLY A 148 -6.24 9.48 -2.74
C GLY A 148 -4.77 9.43 -2.35
N CYS A 149 -4.48 9.73 -1.09
CA CYS A 149 -3.12 9.68 -0.54
C CYS A 149 -2.99 8.64 0.57
N VAL A 150 -1.77 8.47 1.08
CA VAL A 150 -1.45 7.62 2.24
C VAL A 150 -0.93 8.47 3.39
N LEU A 151 -1.31 8.11 4.61
CA LEU A 151 -0.72 8.63 5.84
C LEU A 151 -0.04 7.50 6.64
N GLN A 152 1.06 7.84 7.31
CA GLN A 152 1.88 6.91 8.09
C GLN A 152 1.77 7.23 9.59
N ALA A 153 0.97 6.46 10.32
CA ALA A 153 0.62 6.75 11.72
C ALA A 153 1.80 6.89 12.69
N TYR A 154 2.96 6.33 12.36
CA TYR A 154 4.16 6.46 13.19
C TYR A 154 4.85 7.83 13.15
N LEU A 155 4.51 8.73 12.21
CA LEU A 155 5.12 10.06 12.19
C LEU A 155 4.38 10.99 13.15
N LYS A 156 5.13 11.84 13.85
CA LYS A 156 4.56 12.77 14.82
C LYS A 156 3.64 13.83 14.18
N ARG A 157 3.86 14.13 12.90
CA ARG A 157 3.06 15.09 12.12
C ARG A 157 1.67 14.58 11.71
N THR A 158 1.45 13.26 11.74
CA THR A 158 0.35 12.65 10.98
C THR A 158 -1.04 12.96 11.51
N VAL A 159 -1.19 13.22 12.81
CA VAL A 159 -2.49 13.59 13.38
C VAL A 159 -2.97 14.93 12.79
N GLU A 160 -2.07 15.90 12.66
CA GLU A 160 -2.35 17.22 12.10
C GLU A 160 -2.61 17.14 10.59
N ASP A 161 -1.81 16.36 9.85
CA ASP A 161 -2.08 16.10 8.43
C ASP A 161 -3.46 15.43 8.24
N ALA A 162 -3.84 14.52 9.15
CA ALA A 162 -5.14 13.85 9.11
C ALA A 162 -6.31 14.79 9.37
N LYS A 163 -6.19 15.73 10.30
CA LYS A 163 -7.23 16.76 10.55
C LYS A 163 -7.49 17.59 9.30
N ILE A 164 -6.42 18.02 8.63
CA ILE A 164 -6.52 18.78 7.38
C ILE A 164 -7.24 17.95 6.30
N LEU A 165 -6.75 16.73 6.04
CA LEU A 165 -7.33 15.86 5.03
C LEU A 165 -8.79 15.45 5.33
N ALA A 166 -9.13 15.28 6.61
CA ALA A 166 -10.50 15.02 7.04
C ALA A 166 -11.42 16.20 6.73
N SER A 167 -10.96 17.43 6.99
CA SER A 167 -11.70 18.65 6.68
C SER A 167 -11.88 18.88 5.17
N GLU A 168 -10.96 18.34 4.37
CA GLU A 168 -11.01 18.42 2.91
C GLU A 168 -11.93 17.36 2.28
N GLY A 169 -12.40 16.34 3.01
CA GLY A 169 -13.16 15.21 2.45
C GLY A 169 -12.29 14.28 1.61
N ALA A 170 -11.06 14.02 2.06
CA ALA A 170 -10.08 13.24 1.32
C ALA A 170 -10.38 11.74 1.29
N ASN A 171 -9.86 11.03 0.28
CA ASN A 171 -9.75 9.58 0.33
C ASN A 171 -8.35 9.21 0.85
N VAL A 172 -8.27 8.64 2.04
CA VAL A 172 -6.99 8.42 2.75
C VAL A 172 -6.82 6.95 3.12
N ARG A 173 -5.68 6.37 2.74
CA ARG A 173 -5.20 5.10 3.29
C ARG A 173 -4.32 5.41 4.50
N ILE A 174 -4.61 4.81 5.64
CA ILE A 174 -3.74 4.88 6.80
C ILE A 174 -2.94 3.57 6.92
N CYS A 175 -1.62 3.68 7.06
CA CYS A 175 -0.74 2.57 7.43
C CYS A 175 0.07 2.93 8.68
N LYS A 176 0.83 1.98 9.22
CA LYS A 176 1.74 2.28 10.34
C LYS A 176 2.92 3.15 9.93
N GLY A 177 3.49 2.92 8.74
CA GLY A 177 4.79 3.43 8.33
C GLY A 177 5.87 2.35 8.36
N ILE A 178 6.84 2.47 7.45
CA ILE A 178 7.77 1.38 7.11
C ILE A 178 9.23 1.82 6.99
N TYR A 179 9.47 3.12 6.82
CA TYR A 179 10.81 3.68 6.67
C TYR A 179 11.49 3.86 8.02
N ASN A 180 12.80 3.71 8.07
CA ASN A 180 13.56 3.86 9.31
C ASN A 180 13.88 5.33 9.59
N GLU A 181 12.93 6.03 10.22
CA GLU A 181 13.04 7.46 10.52
C GLU A 181 13.71 7.77 11.87
N PRO A 182 14.25 8.97 12.11
CA PRO A 182 14.72 9.36 13.44
C PRO A 182 13.58 9.39 14.49
N LYS A 183 13.89 9.13 15.77
CA LYS A 183 12.91 9.15 16.88
C LYS A 183 12.34 10.56 17.13
N GLU A 184 13.05 11.57 16.65
CA GLU A 184 12.71 12.98 16.70
C GLU A 184 11.42 13.23 15.94
N ILE A 185 11.20 12.53 14.83
CA ILE A 185 10.04 12.68 13.95
C ILE A 185 9.10 11.47 13.93
N ALA A 186 9.53 10.31 14.45
CA ALA A 186 8.75 9.08 14.41
C ALA A 186 8.69 8.35 15.76
N TYR A 187 7.51 7.84 16.09
CA TYR A 187 7.28 6.91 17.19
C TYR A 187 7.95 5.57 16.91
N LYS A 188 8.53 4.96 17.95
CA LYS A 188 9.32 3.72 17.82
C LYS A 188 8.75 2.53 18.57
N LYS A 189 7.92 2.79 19.59
CA LYS A 189 7.32 1.73 20.40
C LYS A 189 6.08 1.20 19.70
N ARG A 190 5.95 -0.13 19.62
CA ARG A 190 4.84 -0.80 18.93
C ARG A 190 3.48 -0.31 19.40
N ASP A 191 3.27 -0.23 20.70
CA ASP A 191 1.96 0.12 21.26
C ASP A 191 1.66 1.62 21.12
N GLU A 192 2.69 2.47 21.11
CA GLU A 192 2.55 3.89 20.77
C GLU A 192 2.13 4.08 19.32
N ILE A 193 2.75 3.36 18.37
CA ILE A 193 2.37 3.37 16.96
C ILE A 193 0.94 2.86 16.77
N ARG A 194 0.52 1.83 17.51
CA ARG A 194 -0.87 1.33 17.49
C ARG A 194 -1.86 2.39 17.97
N ASN A 195 -1.57 3.05 19.10
CA ASN A 195 -2.41 4.10 19.62
C ASN A 195 -2.54 5.26 18.62
N LYS A 196 -1.43 5.68 18.01
CA LYS A 196 -1.44 6.74 17.01
C LYS A 196 -2.14 6.34 15.71
N TYR A 197 -2.08 5.08 15.32
CA TYR A 197 -2.86 4.55 14.21
C TYR A 197 -4.37 4.69 14.48
N LEU A 198 -4.84 4.31 15.66
CA LEU A 198 -6.25 4.42 16.02
C LEU A 198 -6.69 5.88 16.15
N GLU A 199 -5.87 6.74 16.73
CA GLU A 199 -6.12 8.18 16.82
C GLU A 199 -6.29 8.82 15.43
N VAL A 200 -5.36 8.56 14.50
CA VAL A 200 -5.46 9.06 13.12
C VAL A 200 -6.68 8.49 12.41
N ALA A 201 -6.98 7.20 12.60
CA ALA A 201 -8.17 6.58 12.04
C ALA A 201 -9.46 7.27 12.52
N GLU A 202 -9.58 7.55 13.82
CA GLU A 202 -10.74 8.25 14.38
C GLU A 202 -10.87 9.68 13.84
N VAL A 203 -9.77 10.43 13.77
CA VAL A 203 -9.74 11.79 13.18
C VAL A 203 -10.21 11.78 11.72
N LEU A 204 -9.75 10.83 10.91
CA LEU A 204 -10.18 10.73 9.51
C LEU A 204 -11.67 10.41 9.39
N LEU A 205 -12.20 9.56 10.27
CA LEU A 205 -13.62 9.19 10.25
C LEU A 205 -14.56 10.34 10.65
N GLU A 206 -14.07 11.34 11.37
CA GLU A 206 -14.84 12.54 11.73
C GLU A 206 -15.16 13.44 10.53
N GLY A 207 -14.34 13.43 9.47
CA GLY A 207 -14.62 14.19 8.26
C GLY A 207 -15.76 13.56 7.46
N ALA A 208 -16.90 14.25 7.29
CA ALA A 208 -18.14 13.67 6.75
C ALA A 208 -17.99 12.98 5.38
N ASP A 209 -17.18 13.54 4.49
CA ASP A 209 -16.97 13.02 3.13
C ASP A 209 -15.66 12.21 2.99
N THR A 210 -14.96 11.99 4.10
CA THR A 210 -13.68 11.27 4.09
C THR A 210 -13.91 9.78 3.94
N HIS A 211 -13.18 9.16 3.02
CA HIS A 211 -13.09 7.71 2.87
C HIS A 211 -11.79 7.18 3.47
N VAL A 212 -11.88 6.18 4.37
CA VAL A 212 -10.73 5.68 5.13
C VAL A 212 -10.40 4.23 4.76
N ALA A 213 -9.20 4.01 4.22
CA ALA A 213 -8.67 2.69 3.95
C ALA A 213 -7.72 2.24 5.08
N PHE A 214 -8.15 1.31 5.93
CA PHE A 214 -7.35 0.77 7.03
C PHE A 214 -6.34 -0.27 6.51
N ALA A 215 -5.10 0.15 6.25
CA ALA A 215 -4.04 -0.74 5.78
C ALA A 215 -3.20 -1.30 6.94
N THR A 216 -3.53 -2.52 7.37
CA THR A 216 -2.85 -3.19 8.47
C THR A 216 -3.00 -4.71 8.42
N HIS A 217 -2.01 -5.43 8.95
CA HIS A 217 -2.09 -6.90 9.19
C HIS A 217 -2.14 -7.22 10.69
N ASP A 218 -2.18 -6.19 11.52
CA ASP A 218 -2.25 -6.32 12.97
C ASP A 218 -3.69 -6.61 13.38
N LEU A 219 -3.97 -7.86 13.76
CA LEU A 219 -5.32 -8.31 14.11
C LEU A 219 -5.96 -7.43 15.18
N TYR A 220 -5.17 -6.97 16.15
CA TYR A 220 -5.64 -6.03 17.17
C TYR A 220 -6.17 -4.74 16.52
N LEU A 221 -5.41 -4.12 15.61
CA LEU A 221 -5.86 -2.90 14.94
C LEU A 221 -7.09 -3.13 14.05
N ILE A 222 -7.15 -4.28 13.37
CA ILE A 222 -8.33 -4.63 12.55
C ILE A 222 -9.58 -4.68 13.43
N GLU A 223 -9.53 -5.41 14.55
CA GLU A 223 -10.65 -5.53 15.48
C GLU A 223 -11.05 -4.18 16.07
N ARG A 224 -10.08 -3.36 16.49
CA ARG A 224 -10.35 -2.01 16.99
C ARG A 224 -10.96 -1.10 15.93
N CYS A 225 -10.51 -1.16 14.68
CA CYS A 225 -11.13 -0.40 13.59
C CYS A 225 -12.58 -0.85 13.33
N VAL A 226 -12.87 -2.16 13.37
CA VAL A 226 -14.24 -2.70 13.27
C VAL A 226 -15.12 -2.17 14.41
N GLU A 227 -14.62 -2.17 15.65
CA GLU A 227 -15.33 -1.62 16.80
C GLU A 227 -15.61 -0.12 16.65
N ILE A 228 -14.62 0.65 16.18
CA ILE A 228 -14.75 2.11 15.96
C ILE A 228 -15.85 2.40 14.93
N VAL A 229 -15.81 1.76 13.75
CA VAL A 229 -16.80 2.04 12.70
C VAL A 229 -18.21 1.60 13.09
N LYS A 230 -18.35 0.49 13.84
CA LYS A 230 -19.64 0.04 14.38
C LYS A 230 -20.17 1.02 15.43
N LYS A 231 -19.34 1.40 16.41
CA LYS A 231 -19.73 2.33 17.48
C LYS A 231 -20.14 3.70 16.95
N LYS A 232 -19.41 4.21 15.95
CA LYS A 232 -19.70 5.50 15.31
C LYS A 232 -20.74 5.41 14.18
N GLN A 233 -21.27 4.21 13.90
CA GLN A 233 -22.24 3.96 12.83
C GLN A 233 -21.76 4.47 11.45
N ILE A 234 -20.46 4.30 11.17
CA ILE A 234 -19.89 4.72 9.89
C ILE A 234 -20.42 3.80 8.79
N SER A 235 -20.93 4.40 7.72
CA SER A 235 -21.41 3.66 6.56
C SER A 235 -20.29 2.87 5.85
N SER A 236 -20.61 1.70 5.32
CA SER A 236 -19.63 0.76 4.75
C SER A 236 -19.00 1.23 3.43
N ASP A 237 -19.54 2.27 2.80
CA ASP A 237 -18.96 2.95 1.63
C ASP A 237 -17.89 3.97 2.01
N ARG A 238 -17.84 4.39 3.28
CA ARG A 238 -16.85 5.34 3.82
C ARG A 238 -15.57 4.71 4.35
N PHE A 239 -15.46 3.39 4.34
CA PHE A 239 -14.22 2.73 4.72
C PHE A 239 -13.98 1.43 3.95
N GLU A 240 -12.73 0.98 3.96
CA GLU A 240 -12.35 -0.35 3.51
C GLU A 240 -11.16 -0.87 4.32
N PHE A 241 -10.98 -2.19 4.36
CA PHE A 241 -9.80 -2.81 4.96
C PHE A 241 -8.81 -3.21 3.89
N GLN A 242 -7.53 -2.99 4.15
CA GLN A 242 -6.48 -3.31 3.19
C GLN A 242 -5.36 -4.15 3.80
N ALA A 243 -4.88 -5.12 3.01
CA ALA A 243 -3.76 -5.98 3.38
C ALA A 243 -2.86 -6.24 2.18
N LEU A 244 -1.63 -6.68 2.44
CA LEU A 244 -0.70 -7.04 1.37
C LEU A 244 -0.98 -8.49 0.93
N LEU A 245 -0.78 -8.75 -0.34
CA LEU A 245 -0.80 -10.10 -0.90
C LEU A 245 0.13 -11.03 -0.10
N GLY A 246 -0.34 -12.24 0.20
CA GLY A 246 0.48 -13.31 0.80
C GLY A 246 0.66 -13.26 2.32
N VAL A 247 0.25 -12.18 2.98
CA VAL A 247 0.34 -12.07 4.44
C VAL A 247 -0.72 -12.99 5.09
N PRO A 248 -0.38 -13.74 6.15
CA PRO A 248 -1.28 -14.73 6.76
C PRO A 248 -2.38 -14.08 7.61
N VAL A 249 -3.23 -13.29 6.97
CA VAL A 249 -4.46 -12.67 7.53
C VAL A 249 -5.69 -13.00 6.68
N GLU A 250 -5.57 -13.95 5.75
CA GLU A 250 -6.60 -14.28 4.76
C GLU A 250 -7.96 -14.63 5.38
N GLU A 251 -7.98 -15.44 6.45
CA GLU A 251 -9.22 -15.80 7.14
C GLU A 251 -9.89 -14.57 7.79
N THR A 252 -9.09 -13.63 8.31
CA THR A 252 -9.61 -12.35 8.80
C THR A 252 -10.21 -11.52 7.67
N LEU A 253 -9.57 -11.48 6.50
CA LEU A 253 -10.08 -10.77 5.33
C LEU A 253 -11.39 -11.37 4.82
N LYS A 254 -11.48 -12.71 4.73
CA LYS A 254 -12.72 -13.42 4.35
C LYS A 254 -13.87 -13.10 5.30
N ARG A 255 -13.60 -13.09 6.62
CA ARG A 255 -14.61 -12.69 7.62
C ARG A 255 -15.07 -11.25 7.41
N LEU A 256 -14.16 -10.31 7.17
CA LEU A 256 -14.53 -8.91 6.90
C LEU A 256 -15.42 -8.77 5.66
N VAL A 257 -15.12 -9.52 4.59
CA VAL A 257 -15.98 -9.57 3.39
C VAL A 257 -17.38 -10.12 3.73
N GLN A 258 -17.46 -11.22 4.49
CA GLN A 258 -18.74 -11.80 4.94
C GLN A 258 -19.54 -10.84 5.82
N ASP A 259 -18.86 -10.03 6.63
CA ASP A 259 -19.45 -8.97 7.45
C ASP A 259 -19.85 -7.73 6.61
N GLY A 260 -19.78 -7.80 5.27
CA GLY A 260 -20.17 -6.74 4.36
C GLY A 260 -19.16 -5.60 4.21
N CYS A 261 -17.95 -5.75 4.74
CA CYS A 261 -16.90 -4.74 4.59
C CYS A 261 -16.21 -4.88 3.22
N LYS A 262 -15.90 -3.74 2.57
CA LYS A 262 -15.01 -3.74 1.42
C LYS A 262 -13.60 -4.13 1.87
N VAL A 263 -13.00 -5.09 1.18
CA VAL A 263 -11.61 -5.52 1.40
C VAL A 263 -10.82 -5.36 0.12
N ARG A 264 -9.61 -4.80 0.22
CA ARG A 264 -8.69 -4.61 -0.90
C ARG A 264 -7.31 -5.20 -0.61
N VAL A 265 -6.81 -6.03 -1.51
CA VAL A 265 -5.47 -6.60 -1.42
C VAL A 265 -4.48 -5.80 -2.26
N TYR A 266 -3.34 -5.45 -1.70
CA TYR A 266 -2.23 -4.79 -2.39
C TYR A 266 -1.38 -5.84 -3.10
N VAL A 267 -1.30 -5.73 -4.42
CA VAL A 267 -0.77 -6.73 -5.34
C VAL A 267 0.46 -6.13 -6.03
N PRO A 268 1.66 -6.30 -5.45
CA PRO A 268 2.90 -5.85 -6.07
C PRO A 268 3.30 -6.81 -7.19
N PHE A 269 3.86 -6.27 -8.27
CA PHE A 269 4.40 -7.05 -9.38
C PHE A 269 5.49 -6.28 -10.13
N GLY A 270 6.31 -6.97 -10.91
CA GLY A 270 7.35 -6.35 -11.73
C GLY A 270 8.74 -6.93 -11.50
N LYS A 271 9.71 -6.44 -12.28
CA LYS A 271 11.09 -6.94 -12.31
C LYS A 271 11.83 -6.71 -10.98
N GLU A 272 11.50 -5.63 -10.26
CA GLU A 272 12.09 -5.27 -8.96
C GLU A 272 11.53 -6.08 -7.77
N TRP A 273 11.13 -7.34 -8.00
CA TRP A 273 10.56 -8.21 -6.97
C TRP A 273 11.56 -8.54 -5.85
N TYR A 274 12.86 -8.60 -6.15
CA TYR A 274 13.87 -9.06 -5.20
C TYR A 274 14.09 -8.04 -4.05
N PRO A 275 14.40 -6.75 -4.30
CA PRO A 275 14.50 -5.75 -3.24
C PRO A 275 13.22 -5.63 -2.41
N TYR A 276 12.05 -5.69 -3.06
CA TYR A 276 10.76 -5.69 -2.38
C TYR A 276 10.61 -6.88 -1.41
N SER A 277 10.90 -8.09 -1.90
CA SER A 277 10.76 -9.32 -1.12
C SER A 277 11.71 -9.36 0.07
N VAL A 278 12.95 -8.90 -0.10
CA VAL A 278 13.93 -8.80 1.00
C VAL A 278 13.41 -7.86 2.11
N ARG A 279 12.79 -6.73 1.76
CA ARG A 279 12.18 -5.83 2.76
C ARG A 279 11.04 -6.51 3.52
N ARG A 280 10.12 -7.19 2.81
CA ARG A 280 9.03 -7.96 3.43
C ARG A 280 9.52 -9.08 4.35
N LEU A 281 10.62 -9.75 3.98
CA LEU A 281 11.26 -10.78 4.82
C LEU A 281 11.79 -10.21 6.14
N LYS A 282 12.40 -9.02 6.10
CA LYS A 282 12.91 -8.34 7.31
C LYS A 282 11.77 -7.93 8.26
N GLU A 283 10.61 -7.61 7.73
CA GLU A 283 9.45 -7.15 8.50
C GLU A 283 8.63 -8.28 9.12
N ASN A 284 8.77 -9.52 8.65
CA ASN A 284 7.98 -10.65 9.15
C ASN A 284 8.88 -11.79 9.68
N PRO A 285 9.11 -11.84 11.01
CA PRO A 285 9.94 -12.85 11.65
C PRO A 285 9.49 -14.29 11.40
N ARG A 286 8.20 -14.53 11.10
CA ARG A 286 7.67 -15.87 10.79
C ARG A 286 8.11 -16.35 9.40
N ILE A 287 8.50 -15.46 8.49
CA ILE A 287 9.03 -15.86 7.18
C ILE A 287 10.49 -16.28 7.29
N ALA A 288 11.28 -15.67 8.19
CA ALA A 288 12.64 -16.13 8.48
C ALA A 288 12.66 -17.60 8.93
N SER A 289 11.66 -18.05 9.71
CA SER A 289 11.50 -19.47 10.03
C SER A 289 11.14 -20.36 8.83
N TYR A 290 10.48 -19.83 7.80
CA TYR A 290 10.19 -20.57 6.57
C TYR A 290 11.43 -20.71 5.69
N VAL A 291 12.29 -19.68 5.62
CA VAL A 291 13.63 -19.74 5.00
C VAL A 291 14.47 -20.84 5.66
N ILE A 292 14.47 -20.92 7.00
CA ILE A 292 15.16 -21.99 7.75
C ILE A 292 14.60 -23.37 7.38
N LYS A 293 13.28 -23.56 7.36
CA LYS A 293 12.67 -24.84 6.97
C LYS A 293 13.11 -25.29 5.57
N HIS A 294 13.20 -24.35 4.62
CA HIS A 294 13.65 -24.64 3.25
C HIS A 294 15.17 -24.86 3.10
N LEU A 295 16.00 -24.20 3.92
CA LEU A 295 17.45 -24.38 3.90
C LEU A 295 17.91 -25.64 4.65
N PHE A 296 17.16 -26.08 5.67
CA PHE A 296 17.50 -27.22 6.52
C PHE A 296 16.63 -28.45 6.30
N GLY A 297 15.80 -28.49 5.24
CA GLY A 297 15.16 -29.71 4.77
C GLY A 297 14.20 -30.40 5.75
N PHE A 298 13.62 -29.69 6.73
CA PHE A 298 12.53 -30.25 7.54
C PHE A 298 11.20 -30.09 6.79
N GLY A 299 11.04 -30.96 5.78
CA GLY A 299 9.76 -31.21 5.13
C GLY A 299 8.76 -31.87 6.09
N VAL A 300 7.48 -31.57 5.86
CA VAL A 300 6.44 -32.59 5.91
C VAL A 300 5.94 -32.71 4.49
#